data_AF-A0A3C2AFP5-F1
#
_entry.id   AF-A0A3C2AFP5-F1
#
_cell.length_a   1.000
_cell.length_b   1.000
_cell.length_c   1.000
_cell.angle_alpha   90.00
_cell.angle_beta   90.00
_cell.angle_gamma   90.00
#
_symmetry.space_group_name_H-M   'P 1'
#
loop_
_entity.id
_entity.type
_entity.pdbx_description
1 polymer ?
#
loop_
_entity_poly.entity_id
_entity_poly.type
_entity_poly.pdbx_seq_one_letter_code
_entity_poly.pdbx_strand_id
1 'polypeptide(L)' 'MITIIFTLIIIAIVALFSAQNAATVSVSFLTWKFEESLAIVIVLCVFIGIIIGVIISFLLRRKKVTERKINLP' A
#
# COMPACT_ATOMS: atom_id res chain seq x y z
N MET A 1 27.70 -18.53 5.62
CA MET A 1 28.26 -17.96 4.36
C MET A 1 27.17 -17.68 3.34
N ILE A 2 26.36 -18.66 2.94
CA ILE A 2 25.24 -18.47 1.99
C ILE A 2 24.26 -17.38 2.45
N THR A 3 23.89 -17.36 3.73
CA THR A 3 23.01 -16.33 4.32
C THR A 3 23.54 -14.91 4.12
N ILE A 4 24.84 -14.70 4.33
CA ILE A 4 25.49 -13.39 4.16
C ILE A 4 25.41 -12.93 2.70
N ILE A 5 25.64 -13.84 1.75
CA ILE A 5 25.53 -13.56 0.32
C ILE A 5 24.11 -13.11 -0.03
N PHE A 6 23.10 -13.84 0.44
CA PHE A 6 21.70 -13.46 0.23
C PHE A 6 21.37 -12.11 0.88
N THR A 7 21.84 -11.85 2.10
CA THR A 7 21.64 -10.56 2.77
C THR A 7 22.25 -9.42 1.96
N LEU A 8 23.47 -9.56 1.45
CA LEU A 8 24.12 -8.54 0.63
C LEU A 8 23.37 -8.29 -0.68
N ILE A 9 22.86 -9.34 -1.31
CA ILE A 9 22.02 -9.22 -2.51
C ILE A 9 20.74 -8.44 -2.20
N ILE A 10 20.04 -8.76 -1.11
CA ILE A 10 18.82 -8.06 -0.71
C ILE A 10 19.13 -6.59 -0.42
N ILE A 11 20.22 -6.29 0.32
CA ILE A 11 20.63 -4.92 0.61
C ILE A 11 20.90 -4.15 -0.69
N ALA A 12 21.62 -4.74 -1.64
CA ALA A 12 21.91 -4.10 -2.92
C ALA A 12 20.62 -3.79 -3.70
N ILE A 13 19.66 -4.72 -3.73
CA ILE A 13 18.36 -4.52 -4.40
C ILE A 13 17.59 -3.36 -3.75
N VAL A 14 17.49 -3.35 -2.43
CA VAL A 14 16.78 -2.29 -1.69
C VAL A 14 17.46 -0.94 -1.89
N ALA A 15 18.79 -0.88 -1.83
CA ALA A 15 19.54 0.35 -2.06
C ALA A 15 19.34 0.89 -3.48
N LEU A 16 19.40 0.02 -4.50
CA LEU A 16 19.14 0.39 -5.89
C LEU A 16 17.70 0.88 -6.09
N PHE A 17 16.71 0.19 -5.52
CA PHE A 17 15.32 0.63 -5.54
C PHE A 17 15.18 2.01 -4.91
N SER A 18 15.79 2.24 -3.74
CA SER A 18 15.74 3.53 -3.07
C SER A 18 16.40 4.63 -3.89
N ALA A 19 17.58 4.37 -4.48
CA ALA A 19 18.30 5.36 -5.26
C ALA A 19 17.56 5.74 -6.56
N GLN A 20 16.97 4.76 -7.25
CA GLN A 20 16.22 4.99 -8.48
C GLN A 20 14.89 5.71 -8.23
N ASN A 21 14.28 5.48 -7.06
CA ASN A 21 13.02 6.11 -6.66
C ASN A 21 13.21 7.30 -5.71
N ALA A 22 14.45 7.80 -5.56
CA ALA A 22 14.78 8.98 -4.76
C ALA A 22 14.34 10.29 -5.42
N ALA A 23 13.92 10.24 -6.69
CA ALA A 23 13.36 11.39 -7.38
C ALA A 23 12.17 11.95 -6.59
N THR A 24 12.29 13.22 -6.20
CA THR A 24 11.24 13.93 -5.48
C THR A 24 10.09 14.24 -6.42
N VAL A 25 8.88 13.88 -6.01
CA VAL A 25 7.65 14.19 -6.71
C VAL A 25 6.81 15.14 -5.85
N SER A 26 6.29 16.19 -6.47
CA SER A 26 5.35 17.09 -5.82
C SER A 26 3.94 16.51 -5.92
N VAL A 27 3.31 16.28 -4.77
CA VAL A 27 1.94 15.81 -4.67
C VAL A 27 1.07 16.95 -4.16
N SER A 28 0.05 17.30 -4.94
CA SER A 28 -0.95 18.31 -4.56
C SER A 28 -2.33 17.66 -4.50
N PHE A 29 -2.97 17.67 -3.33
CA PHE A 29 -4.28 17.08 -3.10
C PHE A 29 -5.16 17.99 -2.24
N LEU A 30 -6.28 18.46 -2.80
CA LEU A 30 -7.10 19.55 -2.23
C LEU A 30 -6.21 20.73 -1.76
N THR A 31 -6.10 20.94 -0.45
CA THR A 31 -5.29 22.00 0.17
C THR A 31 -3.90 21.52 0.60
N TRP A 32 -3.61 20.23 0.50
CA TRP A 32 -2.35 19.63 0.90
C TRP A 32 -1.36 19.65 -0.26
N LYS A 33 -0.13 20.07 0.02
CA LYS A 33 1.00 20.02 -0.89
C LYS A 33 2.20 19.48 -0.14
N PHE A 34 2.85 18.46 -0.68
CA PHE A 34 4.06 17.89 -0.09
C PHE A 34 4.98 17.36 -1.20
N GLU A 35 6.27 17.32 -0.90
CA GLU A 35 7.31 16.86 -1.81
C GLU A 35 7.99 15.65 -1.17
N GLU A 36 7.83 14.48 -1.78
CA GLU A 36 8.33 13.22 -1.25
C GLU A 36 8.93 12.37 -2.35
N SER A 37 9.75 11.38 -1.98
CA SER A 37 10.29 10.43 -2.96
C SER A 37 9.16 9.60 -3.59
N LEU A 38 9.30 9.28 -4.88
CA LEU A 38 8.34 8.44 -5.60
C LEU A 38 8.08 7.10 -4.89
N ALA A 39 9.11 6.49 -4.31
CA ALA A 39 8.98 5.23 -3.56
C ALA A 39 7.97 5.35 -2.41
N ILE A 40 8.08 6.40 -1.60
CA ILE A 40 7.20 6.62 -0.44
C ILE A 40 5.77 6.83 -0.92
N VAL A 41 5.58 7.62 -1.98
CA VAL A 41 4.26 7.87 -2.56
C VAL A 41 3.60 6.57 -3.03
N ILE A 42 4.34 5.71 -3.74
CA ILE A 42 3.83 4.41 -4.21
C ILE A 42 3.43 3.51 -3.02
N VAL A 43 4.31 3.39 -2.01
CA VAL A 43 4.04 2.55 -0.84
C VAL A 43 2.80 3.03 -0.08
N LEU A 44 2.66 4.34 0.13
CA LEU A 44 1.49 4.92 0.79
C LEU A 44 0.20 4.68 0.01
N CYS A 45 0.22 4.88 -1.31
CA CYS A 45 -0.93 4.63 -2.17
C CYS A 45 -1.38 3.16 -2.12
N VAL A 46 -0.45 2.22 -2.20
CA VAL A 46 -0.76 0.78 -2.09
C VAL A 46 -1.34 0.46 -0.72
N PHE A 47 -0.72 0.97 0.35
CA PHE A 47 -1.18 0.73 1.72
C PHE A 47 -2.58 1.27 1.97
N ILE A 48 -2.86 2.50 1.54
CA ILE A 48 -4.19 3.11 1.63
C ILE A 48 -5.21 2.31 0.80
N GLY A 49 -4.85 1.89 -0.42
CA GLY A 49 -5.70 1.07 -1.27
C GLY A 49 -6.08 -0.27 -0.62
N ILE A 50 -5.12 -0.94 0.04
CA ILE A 50 -5.37 -2.17 0.80
C ILE A 50 -6.36 -1.91 1.94
N ILE A 51 -6.15 -0.84 2.73
CA ILE A 51 -7.05 -0.47 3.83
C ILE A 51 -8.47 -0.24 3.32
N ILE A 52 -8.62 0.56 2.27
CA ILE A 52 -9.92 0.84 1.65
C ILE A 52 -10.57 -0.45 1.16
N GLY A 53 -9.83 -1.31 0.46
CA GLY A 53 -10.31 -2.59 -0.03
C GLY A 53 -10.80 -3.52 1.08
N VAL A 54 -10.07 -3.61 2.19
CA VAL A 54 -10.45 -4.38 3.38
C VAL A 54 -11.74 -3.83 4.00
N ILE A 55 -11.84 -2.50 4.18
CA ILE A 55 -13.03 -1.86 4.73
C ILE A 55 -14.25 -2.13 3.85
N ILE A 56 -14.14 -1.92 2.53
CA ILE A 56 -15.24 -2.16 1.59
C ILE A 56 -15.66 -3.63 1.64
N SER A 57 -14.72 -4.57 1.63
CA SER A 57 -15.00 -6.01 1.68
C SER A 57 -15.77 -6.38 2.95
N PHE A 58 -15.39 -5.80 4.09
CA PHE A 58 -16.07 -6.02 5.37
C PHE A 58 -17.50 -5.46 5.38
N LEU A 59 -17.70 -4.23 4.87
CA LEU A 59 -19.02 -3.60 4.79
C LEU A 59 -19.96 -4.36 3.85
N LEU A 60 -19.48 -4.77 2.68
CA LEU A 60 -20.26 -5.55 1.72
C LEU A 60 -20.63 -6.92 2.27
N ARG A 61 -19.73 -7.58 3.02
CA ARG A 61 -20.01 -8.86 3.68
C ARG A 61 -21.08 -8.71 4.76
N ARG A 62 -21.05 -7.63 5.55
CA ARG A 62 -22.10 -7.33 6.55
C ARG A 62 -23.48 -7.19 5.91
N LYS A 63 -23.59 -6.42 4.82
CA LYS A 63 -24.86 -6.24 4.11
C LYS A 63 -25.46 -7.57 3.65
N LYS A 64 -24.64 -8.44 3.04
CA LYS A 64 -25.08 -9.78 2.59
C LYS A 64 -25.56 -10.69 3.73
N VAL A 65 -24.89 -10.65 4.89
CA VAL A 65 -25.31 -11.46 6.06
C VAL A 65 -26.65 -10.95 6.62
N THR A 66 -26.83 -9.64 6.73
CA THR A 66 -28.10 -9.06 7.19
C THR A 66 -29.25 -9.38 6.23
N GLU A 67 -29.04 -9.23 4.92
CA GLU A 67 -30.05 -9.58 3.91
C GLU A 67 -30.43 -11.07 3.94
N ARG A 68 -29.47 -11.98 4.13
CA ARG A 68 -29.79 -13.42 4.30
C ARG A 68 -30.60 -13.71 5.55
N LYS A 69 -30.37 -12.99 6.67
CA LYS A 69 -31.13 -13.20 7.91
C LYS A 69 -32.60 -12.77 7.81
N ILE A 70 -32.87 -11.70 7.06
CA ILE A 70 -34.24 -11.15 6.90
C ILE A 70 -35.10 -12.03 5.97
N ASN A 71 -34.48 -12.73 5.02
CA ASN A 71 -35.18 -13.56 4.02
C ASN A 71 -35.23 -15.07 4.38
N LEU A 72 -34.93 -15.46 5.63
CA LEU A 72 -35.18 -16.82 6.11
C LEU A 72 -36.67 -16.97 6.42
N PRO A 73 -37.34 -18.05 5.95
CA PRO A 73 -38.76 -18.30 6.21
C PRO A 73 -39.06 -18.57 7.69
#